data_AF-A0A368FUJ9-F1
#
_entry.id   AF-A0A368FUJ9-F1
#
_cell.length_a   1.000
_cell.length_b   1.000
_cell.length_c   1.000
_cell.angle_alpha   90.00
_cell.angle_beta   90.00
_cell.angle_gamma   90.00
#
_symmetry.space_group_name_H-M   'P 1'
#
loop_
_entity.id
_entity.type
_entity.pdbx_description
1 polymer ?
#
loop_
_entity_poly.entity_id
_entity_poly.type
_entity_poly.pdbx_seq_one_letter_code
_entity_poly.pdbx_strand_id
1 'polypeptide(L)'
;MKRQKKIDPEVAKQREIRRRKRLEKEIRQMQKHSKKPKPVDELTLDVKSAKNIGERRRDAVSLTEEQNDQRAVSLKEYSRSRNELQRKDDAWVRSALKAQQKALRELKLIDEELYQKAVAPNRQVVIATLLEEHSKRLKYKELK
;
A
#
# COMPACT_ATOMS: atom_id res chain seq x y z
N MET A 1 14.97 56.45 -33.07
CA MET A 1 14.67 55.29 -32.19
C MET A 1 15.06 55.63 -30.76
N LYS A 2 14.09 55.82 -29.84
CA LYS A 2 14.38 56.22 -28.44
C LYS A 2 15.00 55.04 -27.67
N ARG A 3 16.14 55.27 -27.02
CA ARG A 3 16.82 54.26 -26.17
C ARG A 3 15.92 53.91 -24.97
N GLN A 4 15.74 52.61 -24.73
CA GLN A 4 14.96 52.12 -23.59
C GLN A 4 15.65 52.51 -22.28
N LYS A 5 14.94 53.21 -21.39
CA LYS A 5 15.47 53.60 -20.08
C LYS A 5 15.68 52.35 -19.22
N LYS A 6 16.83 52.29 -18.54
CA LYS A 6 17.16 51.22 -17.58
C LYS A 6 16.12 51.26 -16.46
N ILE A 7 15.47 50.13 -16.19
CA ILE A 7 14.45 50.01 -15.14
C ILE A 7 15.07 50.34 -13.78
N ASP A 8 14.35 51.10 -12.96
CA ASP A 8 14.79 51.43 -11.61
C ASP A 8 15.13 50.16 -10.80
N PRO A 9 16.27 50.15 -10.09
CA PRO A 9 16.78 48.95 -9.42
C PRO A 9 15.81 48.40 -8.38
N GLU A 10 15.00 49.27 -7.76
CA GLU A 10 13.99 48.89 -6.78
C GLU A 10 12.79 48.19 -7.45
N VAL A 11 12.37 48.67 -8.62
CA VAL A 11 11.30 48.04 -9.42
C VAL A 11 11.75 46.67 -9.94
N ALA A 12 13.04 46.52 -10.31
CA ALA A 12 13.61 45.24 -10.71
C ALA A 12 13.61 44.22 -9.56
N LYS A 13 14.06 44.62 -8.35
CA LYS A 13 14.03 43.78 -7.14
C LYS A 13 12.60 43.36 -6.77
N GLN A 14 11.63 44.28 -6.84
CA GLN A 14 10.23 43.97 -6.57
C GLN A 14 9.64 42.97 -7.57
N ARG A 15 10.01 43.05 -8.86
CA ARG A 15 9.59 42.07 -9.88
C ARG A 15 10.18 40.69 -9.62
N GLU A 16 11.43 40.62 -9.20
CA GLU A 16 12.09 39.36 -8.86
C GLU A 16 11.46 38.70 -7.64
N ILE A 17 11.20 39.46 -6.57
CA ILE A 17 10.52 38.98 -5.36
C ILE A 17 9.12 38.45 -5.71
N ARG A 18 8.38 39.15 -6.58
CA ARG A 18 7.06 38.70 -7.06
C ARG A 18 7.17 37.38 -7.84
N ARG A 19 8.18 37.24 -8.71
CA ARG A 19 8.41 36.00 -9.48
C ARG A 19 8.76 34.83 -8.57
N ARG A 20 9.65 35.04 -7.60
CA ARG A 20 10.05 34.02 -6.60
C ARG A 20 8.85 33.55 -5.77
N LYS A 21 8.02 34.48 -5.30
CA LYS A 21 6.80 34.15 -4.53
C LYS A 21 5.76 33.37 -5.35
N ARG A 22 5.64 33.61 -6.66
CA ARG A 22 4.75 32.82 -7.53
C ARG A 22 5.25 31.39 -7.69
N LEU A 23 6.52 31.24 -8.03
CA LEU A 23 7.16 29.92 -8.18
C LEU A 23 7.09 29.09 -6.89
N GLU A 24 7.31 29.72 -5.74
CA GLU A 24 7.21 29.05 -4.44
C GLU A 24 5.79 28.55 -4.15
N LYS A 25 4.76 29.35 -4.49
CA LYS A 25 3.36 28.93 -4.36
C LYS A 25 3.02 27.76 -5.27
N GLU A 26 3.47 27.81 -6.53
CA GLU A 26 3.27 26.74 -7.50
C GLU A 26 3.96 25.43 -7.04
N ILE A 27 5.20 25.52 -6.56
CA ILE A 27 5.92 24.35 -6.01
C ILE A 27 5.17 23.78 -4.80
N ARG A 28 4.72 24.62 -3.86
CA ARG A 28 3.93 24.16 -2.70
C ARG A 28 2.61 23.50 -3.13
N GLN A 29 1.95 24.04 -4.15
CA GLN A 29 0.72 23.45 -4.70
C GLN A 29 1.01 22.08 -5.34
N MET A 30 2.04 21.98 -6.18
CA MET A 30 2.46 20.71 -6.80
C MET A 30 2.84 19.67 -5.77
N GLN A 31 3.60 20.04 -4.73
CA GLN A 31 3.97 19.13 -3.63
C GLN A 31 2.76 18.65 -2.81
N LYS A 32 1.72 19.50 -2.67
CA LYS A 32 0.47 19.11 -2.00
C LYS A 32 -0.33 18.13 -2.84
N HIS A 33 -0.35 18.30 -4.17
CA HIS A 33 -1.05 17.39 -5.08
C HIS A 33 -0.30 16.09 -5.34
N SER A 34 1.04 16.10 -5.31
CA SER A 34 1.86 14.88 -5.52
C SER A 34 1.70 13.86 -4.39
N LYS A 35 1.34 14.31 -3.18
CA LYS A 35 1.12 13.45 -2.01
C LYS A 35 -0.30 12.90 -1.90
N LYS A 36 -1.23 13.34 -2.75
CA LYS A 36 -2.59 12.81 -2.72
C LYS A 36 -2.61 11.47 -3.45
N PRO A 37 -2.92 10.34 -2.78
CA PRO A 37 -3.07 9.08 -3.46
C PRO A 37 -4.21 9.18 -4.47
N LYS A 38 -4.12 8.41 -5.55
CA LYS A 38 -5.26 8.23 -6.45
C LYS A 38 -6.37 7.55 -5.64
N PRO A 39 -7.64 7.98 -5.76
CA PRO A 39 -8.74 7.23 -5.17
C PRO A 39 -8.74 5.81 -5.75
N VAL A 40 -9.14 4.84 -4.93
CA VAL A 40 -9.30 3.44 -5.34
C VAL A 40 -10.76 3.22 -5.64
N ASP A 41 -11.08 3.03 -6.92
CA ASP A 41 -12.47 3.04 -7.39
C ASP A 41 -13.31 1.93 -6.73
N GLU A 42 -12.73 0.75 -6.47
CA GLU A 42 -13.41 -0.38 -5.79
C GLU A 42 -13.84 -0.07 -4.35
N LEU A 43 -13.16 0.85 -3.68
CA LEU A 43 -13.51 1.28 -2.32
C LEU A 43 -14.54 2.41 -2.30
N THR A 44 -14.86 2.96 -3.47
CA THR A 44 -15.83 4.06 -3.61
C THR A 44 -17.15 3.53 -4.16
N LEU A 45 -18.26 4.06 -3.64
CA LEU A 45 -19.58 3.74 -4.20
C LEU A 45 -19.72 4.42 -5.56
N ASP A 46 -20.10 3.65 -6.57
CA ASP A 46 -20.42 4.16 -7.88
C ASP A 46 -21.66 5.08 -7.82
N VAL A 47 -21.51 6.28 -8.39
CA VAL A 47 -22.53 7.33 -8.41
C VAL A 47 -23.80 6.87 -9.12
N LYS A 48 -23.69 6.01 -10.16
CA LYS A 48 -24.87 5.47 -10.86
C LYS A 48 -25.67 4.53 -9.96
N SER A 49 -24.97 3.69 -9.22
CA SER A 49 -25.59 2.74 -8.29
C SER A 49 -26.19 3.43 -7.07
N ALA A 50 -25.59 4.52 -6.60
CA ALA A 50 -26.13 5.34 -5.53
C ALA A 50 -27.48 6.00 -5.88
N LYS A 51 -27.68 6.43 -7.15
CA LYS A 51 -28.93 7.07 -7.60
C LYS A 51 -30.13 6.12 -7.60
N ASN A 52 -29.93 4.86 -7.97
CA ASN A 52 -31.01 3.87 -8.08
C ASN A 52 -31.03 2.90 -6.88
N ILE A 53 -30.41 3.28 -5.75
CA ILE A 53 -30.25 2.38 -4.61
C ILE A 53 -31.59 1.97 -4.00
N GLY A 54 -32.59 2.86 -4.04
CA GLY A 54 -33.94 2.58 -3.55
C GLY A 54 -34.66 1.51 -4.37
N GLU A 55 -34.50 1.51 -5.69
CA GLU A 55 -35.12 0.55 -6.61
C GLU A 55 -34.43 -0.81 -6.61
N ARG A 56 -33.12 -0.83 -6.29
CA ARG A 56 -32.28 -2.05 -6.29
C ARG A 56 -32.20 -2.72 -4.93
N ARG A 57 -32.72 -2.10 -3.86
CA ARG A 57 -32.65 -2.63 -2.51
C ARG A 57 -33.65 -3.77 -2.36
N ARG A 58 -33.16 -4.94 -1.96
CA ARG A 58 -34.02 -6.05 -1.54
C ARG A 58 -34.54 -5.76 -0.13
N ASP A 59 -35.78 -6.16 0.12
CA ASP A 59 -36.38 -6.06 1.44
C ASP A 59 -35.59 -6.90 2.47
N ALA A 60 -35.60 -6.44 3.72
CA ALA A 60 -34.93 -7.14 4.79
C ALA A 60 -35.64 -8.46 5.07
N VAL A 61 -34.91 -9.57 4.95
CA VAL A 61 -35.42 -10.90 5.30
C VAL A 61 -35.36 -11.06 6.82
N SER A 62 -36.50 -11.29 7.46
CA SER A 62 -36.56 -11.73 8.85
C SER A 62 -36.18 -13.22 8.93
N LEU A 63 -35.27 -13.54 9.84
CA LEU A 63 -34.83 -14.91 10.07
C LEU A 63 -35.59 -15.48 11.26
N THR A 64 -35.91 -16.77 11.20
CA THR A 64 -36.46 -17.48 12.34
C THR A 64 -35.38 -17.66 13.43
N GLU A 65 -35.80 -17.87 14.67
CA GLU A 65 -34.89 -18.11 15.79
C GLU A 65 -33.97 -19.31 15.52
N GLU A 66 -34.54 -20.41 15.02
CA GLU A 66 -33.80 -21.62 14.62
C GLU A 66 -32.71 -21.32 13.56
N GLN A 67 -33.00 -20.47 12.57
CA GLN A 67 -32.01 -20.08 11.56
C GLN A 67 -30.88 -19.24 12.16
N ASN A 68 -31.17 -18.39 13.14
CA ASN A 68 -30.16 -17.60 13.84
C ASN A 68 -29.27 -18.49 14.71
N ASP A 69 -29.85 -19.44 15.43
CA ASP A 69 -29.12 -20.40 16.24
C ASP A 69 -28.21 -21.29 15.37
N GLN A 70 -28.73 -21.79 14.25
CA GLN A 70 -27.94 -22.57 13.30
C GLN A 70 -26.75 -21.77 12.77
N ARG A 71 -26.95 -20.50 12.40
CA ARG A 71 -25.86 -19.62 11.98
C ARG A 71 -24.84 -19.39 13.08
N ALA A 72 -25.30 -19.20 14.32
CA ALA A 72 -24.42 -19.00 15.46
C ALA A 72 -23.55 -20.23 15.73
N VAL A 73 -24.11 -21.44 15.61
CA VAL A 73 -23.36 -22.69 15.71
C VAL A 73 -22.33 -22.79 14.58
N SER A 74 -22.75 -22.59 13.33
CA SER A 74 -21.84 -22.64 12.17
C SER A 74 -20.69 -21.64 12.27
N LEU A 75 -20.95 -20.41 12.74
CA LEU A 75 -19.91 -19.40 12.94
C LEU A 75 -18.92 -19.79 14.04
N LYS A 76 -19.40 -20.40 15.13
CA LYS A 76 -18.53 -20.91 16.21
C LYS A 76 -17.64 -22.04 15.70
N GLU A 77 -18.19 -22.98 14.95
CA GLU A 77 -17.44 -24.09 14.35
C GLU A 77 -16.42 -23.60 13.33
N TYR A 78 -16.81 -22.68 12.44
CA TYR A 78 -15.91 -22.06 11.50
C TYR A 78 -14.74 -21.35 12.21
N SER A 79 -15.05 -20.57 13.25
CA SER A 79 -14.02 -19.88 14.03
C SER A 79 -13.06 -20.86 14.71
N ARG A 80 -13.55 -21.98 15.25
CA ARG A 80 -12.72 -23.04 15.83
C ARG A 80 -11.81 -23.67 14.77
N SER A 81 -12.36 -24.00 13.61
CA SER A 81 -11.60 -24.58 12.48
C SER A 81 -10.50 -23.63 11.99
N ARG A 82 -10.82 -22.35 11.79
CA ARG A 82 -9.83 -21.33 11.38
C ARG A 82 -8.72 -21.15 12.41
N ASN A 83 -9.06 -21.15 13.69
CA ASN A 83 -8.08 -21.06 14.77
C ASN A 83 -7.18 -22.29 14.83
N GLU A 84 -7.72 -23.49 14.61
CA GLU A 84 -6.93 -24.72 14.55
C GLU A 84 -5.96 -24.70 13.36
N LEU A 85 -6.42 -24.28 12.18
CA LEU A 85 -5.57 -24.13 11.02
C LEU A 85 -4.44 -23.13 11.28
N GLN A 86 -4.75 -21.97 11.84
CA GLN A 86 -3.73 -20.96 12.19
C GLN A 86 -2.68 -21.53 13.15
N ARG A 87 -3.09 -22.32 14.16
CA ARG A 87 -2.15 -22.95 15.09
C ARG A 87 -1.23 -23.96 14.39
N LYS A 88 -1.76 -24.72 13.42
CA LYS A 88 -0.96 -25.67 12.62
C LYS A 88 0.05 -24.92 11.76
N ASP A 89 -0.39 -23.86 11.09
CA ASP A 89 0.48 -23.01 10.27
C ASP A 89 1.59 -22.36 11.12
N ASP A 90 1.23 -21.78 12.27
CA ASP A 90 2.18 -21.18 13.21
C ASP A 90 3.19 -22.21 13.73
N ALA A 91 2.73 -23.42 14.06
CA ALA A 91 3.61 -24.50 14.52
C ALA A 91 4.58 -24.93 13.41
N TRP A 92 4.09 -25.04 12.18
CA TRP A 92 4.92 -25.38 11.02
C TRP A 92 5.98 -24.30 10.73
N VAL A 93 5.59 -23.03 10.68
CA VAL A 93 6.52 -21.91 10.49
C VAL A 93 7.57 -21.88 11.60
N ARG A 94 7.17 -22.02 12.87
CA ARG A 94 8.11 -22.05 14.00
C ARG A 94 9.08 -23.22 13.91
N SER A 95 8.61 -24.40 13.49
CA SER A 95 9.47 -25.57 13.30
C SER A 95 10.49 -25.33 12.18
N ALA A 96 10.04 -24.82 11.03
CA ALA A 96 10.90 -24.49 9.90
C ALA A 96 11.96 -23.45 10.28
N LEU A 97 11.59 -22.39 11.01
CA LEU A 97 12.54 -21.38 11.49
C LEU A 97 13.56 -21.96 12.47
N LYS A 98 13.14 -22.81 13.41
CA LYS A 98 14.06 -23.48 14.35
C LYS A 98 15.04 -24.38 13.60
N ALA A 99 14.57 -25.14 12.60
CA ALA A 99 15.41 -25.99 11.78
C ALA A 99 16.42 -25.16 10.98
N GLN A 100 15.98 -24.07 10.35
CA GLN A 100 16.85 -23.13 9.63
C GLN A 100 17.92 -22.53 10.55
N GLN A 101 17.54 -22.06 11.74
CA GLN A 101 18.48 -21.51 12.72
C GLN A 101 19.48 -22.54 13.22
N LYS A 102 19.04 -23.79 13.44
CA LYS A 102 19.93 -24.90 13.80
C LYS A 102 20.94 -25.16 12.69
N ALA A 103 20.48 -25.31 11.45
CA ALA A 103 21.34 -25.54 10.29
C ALA A 103 22.36 -24.41 10.09
N LEU A 104 21.95 -23.15 10.26
CA LEU A 104 22.86 -22.00 10.15
C LEU A 104 23.90 -21.96 11.28
N ARG A 105 23.54 -22.35 12.51
CA ARG A 105 24.52 -22.46 13.62
C ARG A 105 25.54 -23.55 13.36
N GLU A 106 25.11 -24.71 12.88
CA GLU A 106 26.01 -25.81 12.52
C GLU A 106 26.91 -25.42 11.34
N LEU A 107 26.35 -24.77 10.32
CA LEU A 107 27.10 -24.26 9.18
C LEU A 107 28.21 -23.30 9.61
N LYS A 108 27.89 -22.37 10.52
CA LYS A 108 28.87 -21.40 11.03
C LYS A 108 30.06 -22.06 11.73
N LEU A 109 29.83 -23.19 12.43
CA LEU A 109 30.89 -23.94 13.10
C LEU A 109 31.81 -24.68 12.11
N ILE A 110 31.29 -25.05 10.95
CA ILE A 110 32.02 -25.81 9.92
C ILE A 110 32.73 -24.86 8.95
N ASP A 111 32.03 -23.83 8.45
CA ASP A 111 32.51 -22.89 7.43
C ASP A 111 31.86 -21.51 7.61
N GLU A 112 32.64 -20.56 8.10
CA GLU A 112 32.20 -19.18 8.30
C GLU A 112 31.99 -18.44 6.96
N GLU A 113 32.77 -18.71 5.92
CA GLU A 113 32.64 -18.02 4.63
C GLU A 113 31.31 -18.40 3.96
N LEU A 114 30.96 -19.68 4.00
CA LEU A 114 29.69 -20.17 3.46
C LEU A 114 28.49 -19.65 4.27
N TYR A 115 28.63 -19.54 5.60
CA TYR A 115 27.60 -18.91 6.45
C TYR A 115 27.34 -17.46 6.04
N GLN A 116 28.38 -16.64 5.83
CA GLN A 116 28.22 -15.24 5.41
C GLN A 116 27.51 -15.12 4.05
N LYS A 117 27.83 -16.00 3.10
CA LYS A 117 27.14 -16.06 1.80
C LYS A 117 25.67 -16.49 1.94
N ALA A 118 25.37 -17.43 2.83
CA ALA A 118 24.01 -17.95 3.04
C ALA A 118 23.07 -16.93 3.71
N VAL A 119 23.59 -16.06 4.59
CA VAL A 119 22.79 -15.02 5.28
C VAL A 119 22.61 -13.77 4.41
N ALA A 120 23.48 -13.55 3.42
CA ALA A 120 23.38 -12.40 2.55
C ALA A 120 22.04 -12.36 1.80
N PRO A 121 21.32 -11.21 1.78
CA PRO A 121 20.05 -11.10 1.10
C PRO A 121 20.22 -11.33 -0.40
N ASN A 122 19.42 -12.24 -0.96
CA ASN A 122 19.47 -12.54 -2.39
C ASN A 122 18.91 -11.36 -3.20
N ARG A 123 19.78 -10.73 -3.99
CA ARG A 123 19.46 -9.59 -4.86
C ARG A 123 18.30 -9.87 -5.82
N GLN A 124 18.14 -11.10 -6.30
CA GLN A 124 17.07 -11.45 -7.22
C GLN A 124 15.69 -11.40 -6.56
N VAL A 125 15.61 -11.80 -5.28
CA VAL A 125 14.36 -11.73 -4.50
C VAL A 125 14.01 -10.28 -4.17
N VAL A 126 15.00 -9.46 -3.83
CA VAL A 126 14.82 -8.02 -3.58
C VAL A 126 14.37 -7.30 -4.84
N ILE A 127 14.89 -7.67 -6.01
CA ILE A 127 14.43 -7.12 -7.29
C ILE A 127 13.00 -7.56 -7.58
N ALA A 128 12.62 -8.81 -7.32
CA ALA A 128 11.25 -9.27 -7.52
C ALA A 128 10.23 -8.52 -6.63
N THR A 129 10.57 -8.26 -5.36
CA THR A 129 9.71 -7.45 -4.48
C THR A 129 9.64 -5.99 -4.93
N LEU A 130 10.77 -5.40 -5.31
CA LEU A 130 10.81 -4.03 -5.83
C LEU A 130 10.10 -3.89 -7.18
N LEU A 131 10.18 -4.90 -8.06
CA LEU A 131 9.48 -4.96 -9.33
C LEU A 131 8.00 -5.23 -9.15
N GLU A 132 7.58 -6.02 -8.17
CA GLU A 132 6.17 -6.12 -7.78
C GLU A 132 5.65 -4.78 -7.26
N GLU A 133 6.41 -4.09 -6.43
CA GLU A 133 6.06 -2.74 -5.97
C GLU A 133 6.03 -1.74 -7.12
N HIS A 134 6.99 -1.81 -8.06
CA HIS A 134 7.03 -0.97 -9.26
C HIS A 134 5.90 -1.30 -10.23
N SER A 135 5.56 -2.57 -10.40
CA SER A 135 4.48 -3.07 -11.25
C SER A 135 3.12 -2.70 -10.66
N LYS A 136 2.94 -2.80 -9.34
CA LYS A 136 1.79 -2.22 -8.62
C LYS A 136 1.73 -0.72 -8.92
N ARG A 137 2.81 0.04 -8.72
CA ARG A 137 2.88 1.49 -9.03
C ARG A 137 2.62 1.83 -10.50
N LEU A 138 3.04 0.99 -11.45
CA LEU A 138 2.86 1.17 -12.90
C LEU A 138 1.43 0.81 -13.36
N LYS A 139 0.86 -0.29 -12.87
CA LYS A 139 -0.57 -0.60 -13.05
C LYS A 139 -1.46 0.51 -12.51
N TYR A 140 -1.12 1.08 -11.35
CA TYR A 140 -1.79 2.29 -10.85
C TYR A 140 -1.56 3.52 -11.73
N LYS A 141 -0.51 3.58 -12.57
CA LYS A 141 -0.26 4.67 -13.53
C LYS A 141 -0.99 4.49 -14.86
N GLU A 142 -1.08 3.27 -15.39
CA GLU A 142 -1.69 2.93 -16.69
C GLU A 142 -3.22 2.86 -16.67
N LEU A 143 -3.84 2.67 -15.50
CA LEU A 143 -5.29 2.83 -15.30
C LEU A 143 -5.73 4.30 -15.12
N LYS A 144 -4.90 5.28 -15.47
CA LYS A 144 -5.24 6.71 -15.57
C LYS A 144 -5.09 7.19 -17.00
#